data_AF-A0AA38X911-F1
#
_entry.id   AF-A0AA38X911-F1
#
_cell.length_a   1.000
_cell.length_b   1.000
_cell.length_c   1.000
_cell.angle_alpha   90.00
_cell.angle_beta   90.00
_cell.angle_gamma   90.00
#
_symmetry.space_group_name_H-M   'P 1'
#
loop_
_entity.id
_entity.type
_entity.pdbx_description
1 polymer ?
#
loop_
_entity_poly.entity_id
_entity_poly.type
_entity_poly.pdbx_seq_one_letter_code
_entity_poly.pdbx_strand_id
1 'polypeptide(L)' 'MDTIKNAANYVQESIQGAGSTASKEANKNVAKDSDASLGTRAQAAFDSAGDKVDEQTHNRKADVHKEAAKH' A
#
# COMPACT_ATOMS: atom_id res chain seq x y z
N MET A 1 -7.11 4.78 26.80
CA MET A 1 -6.02 5.45 26.03
C MET A 1 -5.68 4.67 24.76
N ASP A 2 -5.74 3.33 24.81
CA ASP A 2 -5.33 2.43 23.71
C ASP A 2 -6.28 2.44 22.51
N THR A 3 -7.59 2.59 22.73
CA THR A 3 -8.58 2.70 21.66
C THR A 3 -8.33 3.89 20.72
N ILE A 4 -7.98 5.06 21.27
CA ILE A 4 -7.68 6.27 20.47
C ILE A 4 -6.38 6.09 19.69
N LYS A 5 -5.36 5.48 20.31
CA LYS A 5 -4.10 5.14 19.62
C LYS A 5 -4.33 4.13 18.50
N ASN A 6 -5.13 3.09 18.75
CA ASN A 6 -5.51 2.10 17.76
C ASN A 6 -6.31 2.71 16.61
N ALA A 7 -7.25 3.62 16.90
CA ALA A 7 -7.96 4.36 15.85
C ALA A 7 -7.02 5.26 15.02
N ALA A 8 -6.08 5.95 15.66
CA ALA A 8 -5.08 6.76 14.96
C ALA A 8 -4.16 5.90 14.08
N ASN A 9 -3.68 4.76 14.61
CA ASN A 9 -2.88 3.79 13.85
C ASN A 9 -3.69 3.19 12.69
N TYR A 10 -4.97 2.88 12.89
CA TYR A 10 -5.85 2.41 11.82
C TYR A 10 -5.91 3.42 10.66
N VAL A 11 -6.13 4.69 10.96
CA VAL A 11 -6.19 5.75 9.93
C VAL A 11 -4.84 5.90 9.24
N GLN A 12 -3.74 5.93 10.01
CA GLN A 12 -2.39 6.04 9.45
C GLN A 12 -2.06 4.87 8.51
N GLU A 13 -2.30 3.65 8.95
CA GLU A 13 -2.05 2.43 8.17
C GLU A 13 -3.00 2.37 6.95
N SER A 14 -4.24 2.84 7.07
CA SER A 14 -5.16 2.94 5.92
C SER A 14 -4.64 3.93 4.86
N ILE A 15 -4.10 5.07 5.28
CA ILE A 15 -3.50 6.06 4.36
C ILE A 15 -2.27 5.47 3.68
N GLN A 16 -1.41 4.77 4.44
CA GLN A 16 -0.23 4.09 3.86
C GLN A 16 -0.62 2.98 2.88
N GLY A 17 -1.66 2.20 3.18
CA GLY A 17 -2.21 1.20 2.27
C GLY A 17 -2.77 1.81 0.98
N ALA A 18 -3.49 2.92 1.10
CA ALA A 18 -4.00 3.68 -0.05
C ALA A 18 -2.86 4.27 -0.91
N GLY A 19 -1.82 4.82 -0.28
CA GLY A 19 -0.63 5.30 -0.97
C GLY A 19 0.08 4.18 -1.74
N SER A 20 0.27 3.02 -1.10
CA SER A 20 0.86 1.83 -1.74
C SER A 20 0.01 1.34 -2.91
N THR A 21 -1.32 1.40 -2.79
CA THR A 21 -2.24 1.07 -3.88
C THR A 21 -2.04 2.01 -5.07
N ALA A 22 -1.95 3.32 -4.82
CA ALA A 22 -1.75 4.32 -5.85
C ALA A 22 -0.38 4.14 -6.56
N SER A 23 0.70 3.93 -5.80
CA SER A 23 2.04 3.64 -6.33
C SER A 23 2.04 2.38 -7.19
N LYS A 24 1.41 1.30 -6.71
CA LYS A 24 1.25 0.04 -7.45
C LYS A 24 0.53 0.23 -8.78
N GLU A 25 -0.54 1.02 -8.83
CA GLU A 25 -1.28 1.30 -10.07
C GLU A 25 -0.47 2.15 -11.05
N ALA A 26 0.23 3.18 -10.56
CA ALA A 26 1.13 3.98 -11.38
C ALA A 26 2.24 3.10 -11.98
N ASN A 27 2.89 2.29 -11.15
CA ASN A 27 3.93 1.35 -11.56
C ASN A 27 3.41 0.28 -12.53
N LYS A 28 2.18 -0.21 -12.33
CA LYS A 28 1.52 -1.14 -13.27
C LYS A 28 1.26 -0.48 -14.64
N ASN A 29 0.93 0.81 -14.66
CA ASN A 29 0.76 1.55 -15.90
C ASN A 29 2.09 1.71 -16.63
N VAL A 30 3.16 2.08 -15.92
CA VAL A 30 4.53 2.19 -16.48
C VAL A 30 5.05 0.84 -16.97
N ALA A 31 4.82 -0.25 -16.26
CA ALA A 31 5.23 -1.59 -16.69
C ALA A 31 4.57 -2.02 -18.02
N LYS A 32 3.37 -1.53 -18.28
CA LYS A 32 2.58 -1.77 -19.49
C LYS A 32 2.80 -0.74 -20.59
N ASP A 33 3.45 0.37 -20.26
CA ASP A 33 3.75 1.42 -21.21
C ASP A 33 4.74 0.90 -22.26
N SER A 34 4.35 0.97 -23.53
CA SER A 34 5.20 0.51 -24.64
C SER A 34 6.21 1.56 -25.08
N ASP A 35 6.00 2.82 -24.72
CA ASP A 35 6.92 3.93 -24.96
C ASP A 35 8.02 4.00 -23.89
N ALA A 36 7.80 3.39 -22.73
CA ALA A 36 8.80 3.25 -21.69
C ALA A 36 9.88 2.22 -22.05
N SER A 37 11.14 2.52 -21.70
CA SER A 37 12.26 1.60 -21.93
C SER A 37 12.06 0.27 -21.18
N LEU A 38 12.63 -0.84 -21.69
CA LEU A 38 12.54 -2.15 -21.04
C LEU A 38 13.03 -2.13 -19.58
N GLY A 39 14.09 -1.38 -19.28
CA GLY A 39 14.60 -1.23 -17.92
C GLY A 39 13.60 -0.51 -17.00
N THR A 40 12.99 0.57 -17.50
CA THR A 40 11.94 1.32 -16.78
C THR A 40 10.73 0.44 -16.49
N ARG A 41 10.29 -0.35 -17.48
CA ARG A 41 9.15 -1.26 -17.34
C ARG A 41 9.41 -2.38 -16.34
N ALA A 42 10.63 -2.96 -16.38
CA ALA A 42 11.04 -3.99 -15.43
C ALA A 42 11.10 -3.44 -14.01
N GLN A 43 11.72 -2.28 -13.81
CA GLN A 43 11.78 -1.61 -12.51
C GLN A 43 10.37 -1.35 -11.98
N ALA A 44 9.49 -0.77 -12.80
CA ALA A 44 8.11 -0.52 -12.41
C ALA A 44 7.34 -1.81 -12.09
N ALA A 45 7.59 -2.91 -12.79
CA ALA A 45 6.99 -4.21 -12.44
C ALA A 45 7.46 -4.72 -11.07
N PHE A 46 8.75 -4.55 -10.74
CA PHE A 46 9.30 -4.88 -9.42
C PHE A 46 8.72 -3.98 -8.32
N ASP A 47 8.68 -2.67 -8.56
CA ASP A 47 8.14 -1.71 -7.61
C ASP A 47 6.65 -1.97 -7.38
N SER A 48 5.87 -2.26 -8.43
CA SER A 48 4.44 -2.64 -8.32
C SER A 48 4.23 -3.90 -7.47
N ALA A 49 5.16 -4.86 -7.54
CA ALA A 49 5.12 -6.07 -6.71
C ALA A 49 5.45 -5.75 -5.24
N GLY A 50 6.45 -4.90 -4.99
CA GLY A 50 6.79 -4.39 -3.66
C GLY A 50 5.62 -3.62 -3.03
N ASP A 51 5.09 -2.65 -3.76
CA ASP A 51 3.93 -1.85 -3.36
C ASP A 51 2.71 -2.72 -3.04
N LYS A 52 2.50 -3.84 -3.76
CA LYS A 52 1.43 -4.79 -3.46
C LYS A 52 1.62 -5.51 -2.11
N VAL A 53 2.85 -5.83 -1.76
CA VAL A 53 3.18 -6.45 -0.45
C VAL A 53 2.98 -5.44 0.67
N ASP A 54 3.41 -4.19 0.47
CA ASP A 54 3.21 -3.12 1.44
C ASP A 54 1.72 -2.77 1.60
N GLU A 55 0.97 -2.68 0.51
CA GLU A 55 -0.50 -2.51 0.49
C GLU A 55 -1.18 -3.57 1.36
N GLN A 56 -0.84 -4.85 1.18
CA GLN A 56 -1.40 -5.93 2.00
C GLN A 56 -1.01 -5.83 3.47
N THR A 57 0.25 -5.47 3.75
CA THR A 57 0.75 -5.34 5.11
C THR A 57 0.05 -4.21 5.86
N HIS A 58 -0.03 -3.04 5.25
CA HIS A 58 -0.69 -1.87 5.80
C HIS A 58 -2.19 -2.08 5.99
N ASN A 59 -2.88 -2.66 4.99
CA ASN A 59 -4.31 -2.98 5.12
C ASN A 59 -4.56 -3.97 6.26
N ARG A 60 -3.70 -4.99 6.42
CA ARG A 60 -3.83 -5.96 7.51
C ARG A 60 -3.60 -5.32 8.87
N LYS A 61 -2.58 -4.47 9.01
CA LYS A 61 -2.32 -3.72 10.26
C LYS A 61 -3.48 -2.79 10.58
N ALA A 62 -4.03 -2.13 9.58
CA ALA A 62 -5.21 -1.29 9.72
C ALA A 62 -6.38 -2.12 10.29
N ASP A 63 -6.70 -3.27 9.71
CA ASP A 63 -7.77 -4.15 10.23
C ASP A 63 -7.51 -4.60 11.68
N VAL A 64 -6.28 -4.98 12.01
CA VAL A 64 -5.92 -5.37 13.40
C VAL A 64 -6.13 -4.21 14.37
N HIS A 65 -5.67 -3.00 14.02
CA HIS A 65 -5.87 -1.82 14.86
C HIS A 65 -7.33 -1.42 14.96
N LYS A 66 -8.12 -1.59 13.89
CA LYS A 66 -9.56 -1.34 13.89
C LYS A 66 -10.29 -2.30 14.83
N GLU A 67 -9.98 -3.60 14.78
CA GLU A 67 -10.55 -4.60 15.68
C GLU A 67 -10.12 -4.33 17.14
N ALA A 68 -8.85 -4.01 17.37
CA ALA A 68 -8.33 -3.65 18.69
C ALA A 68 -8.86 -2.31 19.23
N ALA A 69 -9.49 -1.48 18.39
CA ALA A 69 -10.19 -0.27 18.83
C ALA A 69 -11.65 -0.55 19.22
N LYS A 70 -12.22 -1.71 18.87
CA LYS A 70 -13.61 -2.09 19.22
C LYS A 70 -13.72 -2.76 20.58
N HIS A 71 -12.62 -3.28 21.13
CA HIS A 71 -12.51 -3.94 22.43
C HIS A 71 -11.77 -3.04 23.43
#